data_AF-Q6L8K1-F1
#
_entry.id   AF-Q6L8K1-F1
#
_cell.length_a   1.000
_cell.length_b   1.000
_cell.length_c   1.000
_cell.angle_alpha   90.00
_cell.angle_beta   90.00
_cell.angle_gamma   90.00
#
_symmetry.space_group_name_H-M   'P 1'
#
loop_
_entity.id
_entity.type
_entity.pdbx_description
1 polymer ?
#
loop_
_entity_poly.entity_id
_entity_poly.type
_entity_poly.pdbx_seq_one_letter_code
_entity_poly.pdbx_strand_id
1 'polypeptide(L)'
;MAQSTALTICGLVYSPAIGQELVRLHTSDIDELVYFSSEREFCNYLEARRNSVACLILEWGEGTPQIITYLHHSATLLPAILIFPAAPAPPPAGPHYHIAEVILTTDQLDQLNRQIEEAITGFVKLCPGCAVPPHVLFRLPALKESSNVDPQHRLSQKLKERLGYLGVYYKRDTAFFFRRMSPADKRKLLDELRSIYRTIVLEYFNTDAKVNERIDEFVSKAFFADISVSQVLEIHVELMDTFSKQLKLEGRSEDILLDYRLTLIDVIAHLCEMYRRSIPREV
;
A
#
# COMPACT_ATOMS: atom_id res chain seq x y z
N MET A 1 25.86 8.63 8.98
CA MET A 1 25.15 9.15 10.16
C MET A 1 24.13 8.11 10.58
N ALA A 2 24.23 7.58 11.79
CA ALA A 2 23.29 6.59 12.30
C ALA A 2 21.89 7.23 12.40
N GLN A 3 20.96 6.84 11.53
CA GLN A 3 19.55 7.25 11.66
C GLN A 3 19.00 6.53 12.90
N SER A 4 18.66 7.32 13.92
CA SER A 4 18.10 6.86 15.18
C SER A 4 16.84 6.03 14.93
N THR A 5 16.83 4.79 15.41
CA THR A 5 15.74 3.82 15.27
C THR A 5 14.56 4.11 16.19
N ALA A 6 14.38 5.37 16.63
CA ALA A 6 13.48 5.78 17.71
C ALA A 6 12.00 5.84 17.28
N LEU A 7 11.11 5.14 17.98
CA LEU A 7 9.66 5.26 17.86
C LEU A 7 9.24 6.60 18.48
N THR A 8 9.15 7.66 17.65
CA THR A 8 8.70 8.98 18.10
C THR A 8 7.19 9.09 17.98
N ILE A 9 6.51 9.33 19.10
CA ILE A 9 5.07 9.60 19.16
C ILE A 9 4.88 11.10 19.40
N CYS A 10 4.02 11.73 18.59
CA CYS A 10 3.75 13.16 18.67
C CYS A 10 2.29 13.41 19.07
N GLY A 11 2.06 14.21 20.12
CA GLY A 11 0.75 14.49 20.67
C GLY A 11 0.33 15.96 20.59
N LEU A 12 -0.93 16.23 20.28
CA LEU A 12 -1.60 17.51 20.57
C LEU A 12 -2.60 17.25 21.69
N VAL A 13 -2.27 17.70 22.91
CA VAL A 13 -3.00 17.38 24.13
C VAL A 13 -3.17 18.64 24.97
N TYR A 14 -4.42 18.95 25.29
CA TYR A 14 -4.86 20.10 26.05
C TYR A 14 -5.10 19.74 27.53
N SER A 15 -5.58 18.53 27.80
CA SER A 15 -5.93 18.06 29.15
C SER A 15 -4.70 17.54 29.91
N PRO A 16 -4.45 18.05 31.15
CA PRO A 16 -3.37 17.56 32.00
C PRO A 16 -3.47 16.06 32.32
N ALA A 17 -4.69 15.50 32.38
CA ALA A 17 -4.92 14.09 32.69
C ALA A 17 -4.34 13.18 31.59
N ILE A 18 -4.58 13.52 30.31
CA ILE A 18 -4.03 12.78 29.17
C ILE A 18 -2.50 12.95 29.14
N GLY A 19 -2.00 14.16 29.40
CA GLY A 19 -0.55 14.41 29.49
C GLY A 19 0.14 13.54 30.54
N GLN A 20 -0.49 13.33 31.71
CA GLN A 20 0.04 12.43 32.75
C GLN A 20 0.04 10.96 32.33
N GLU A 21 -1.02 10.50 31.67
CA GLU A 21 -1.06 9.12 31.14
C GLU A 21 -0.04 8.90 30.02
N LEU A 22 0.13 9.88 29.13
CA LEU A 22 1.19 9.87 28.12
C LEU A 22 2.58 9.69 28.74
N VAL A 23 2.90 10.46 29.78
CA VAL A 23 4.18 10.32 30.50
C VAL A 23 4.35 8.93 31.11
N ARG A 24 3.27 8.29 31.61
CA ARG A 24 3.32 6.92 32.12
C ARG A 24 3.64 5.90 31.02
N LEU A 25 3.15 6.10 29.80
CA LEU A 25 3.36 5.20 28.66
C LEU A 25 4.80 5.20 28.15
N HIS A 26 5.55 6.29 28.36
CA HIS A 26 6.98 6.38 27.99
C HIS A 26 7.85 5.29 28.66
N THR A 27 7.31 4.59 29.67
CA THR A 27 7.99 3.49 30.37
C THR A 27 8.02 2.18 29.56
N SER A 28 7.44 2.11 28.37
CA SER A 28 7.38 0.86 27.57
C SER A 28 7.48 1.15 26.07
N ASP A 29 8.59 0.74 25.46
CA ASP A 29 8.85 0.67 24.01
C ASP A 29 8.79 1.95 23.15
N ILE A 30 8.45 3.12 23.70
CA ILE A 30 8.46 4.43 23.02
C ILE A 30 9.75 5.19 23.34
N ASP A 31 10.61 5.44 22.35
CA ASP A 31 11.90 6.14 22.59
C ASP A 31 11.75 7.64 22.78
N GLU A 32 10.75 8.25 22.15
CA GLU A 32 10.53 9.69 22.25
C GLU A 32 9.02 9.95 22.24
N LEU A 33 8.52 10.53 23.32
CA LEU A 33 7.16 11.01 23.40
C LEU A 33 7.20 12.52 23.55
N VAL A 34 6.67 13.22 22.54
CA VAL A 34 6.58 14.68 22.55
C VAL A 34 5.12 15.05 22.44
N TYR A 35 4.63 15.90 23.34
CA TYR A 35 3.27 16.42 23.24
C TYR A 35 3.27 17.93 23.45
N PHE A 36 2.31 18.58 22.81
CA PHE A 36 2.14 20.03 22.83
C PHE A 36 0.73 20.37 23.26
N SER A 37 0.58 21.45 24.03
CA SER A 37 -0.72 22.08 24.31
C SER A 37 -1.04 23.21 23.32
N SER A 38 -0.07 23.59 22.50
CA SER A 38 -0.18 24.64 21.48
C SER A 38 -0.20 24.02 20.08
N GLU A 39 -1.29 24.27 19.35
CA GLU A 39 -1.46 23.89 17.95
C GLU A 39 -0.32 24.37 17.05
N ARG A 40 0.17 25.59 17.29
CA ARG A 40 1.26 26.18 16.52
C ARG A 40 2.58 25.44 16.75
N GLU A 41 2.88 25.09 17.99
CA GLU A 41 4.11 24.34 18.32
C GLU A 41 4.05 22.92 17.75
N PHE A 42 2.88 22.28 17.84
CA PHE A 42 2.61 20.98 17.22
C PHE A 42 2.87 21.00 15.71
N CYS A 43 2.27 21.95 14.98
CA CYS A 43 2.48 22.06 13.53
C CYS A 43 3.94 22.35 13.17
N ASN A 44 4.60 23.28 13.86
CA ASN A 44 6.03 23.58 13.63
C ASN A 44 6.92 22.35 13.86
N TYR A 45 6.62 21.56 14.89
CA TYR A 45 7.35 20.33 15.17
C TYR A 45 7.17 19.30 14.06
N LEU A 46 5.93 19.10 13.60
CA LEU A 46 5.64 18.18 12.50
C LEU A 46 6.31 18.61 11.19
N GLU A 47 6.30 19.89 10.83
CA GLU A 47 7.00 20.36 9.63
C GLU A 47 8.49 20.02 9.65
N ALA A 48 9.14 20.15 10.81
CA ALA A 48 10.57 19.89 10.97
C ALA A 48 10.91 18.39 11.07
N ARG A 49 10.02 17.58 11.64
CA ARG A 49 10.31 16.17 12.03
C ARG A 49 9.31 15.15 11.49
N ARG A 50 8.49 15.47 10.50
CA ARG A 50 7.45 14.55 9.96
C ARG A 50 7.96 13.13 9.65
N ASN A 51 9.18 13.00 9.14
CA ASN A 51 9.75 11.71 8.72
C ASN A 51 10.22 10.83 9.89
N SER A 52 10.28 11.35 11.11
CA SER A 52 10.64 10.59 12.31
C SER A 52 9.44 10.25 13.18
N VAL A 53 8.30 10.93 13.00
CA VAL A 53 7.08 10.68 13.78
C VAL A 53 6.40 9.41 13.27
N ALA A 54 6.15 8.48 14.19
CA ALA A 54 5.56 7.18 13.91
C ALA A 54 4.03 7.17 14.04
N CYS A 55 3.50 7.95 14.99
CA CYS A 55 2.06 8.04 15.24
C CYS A 55 1.72 9.39 15.88
N LEU A 56 0.54 9.90 15.55
CA LEU A 56 -0.06 11.09 16.11
C LEU A 56 -1.08 10.73 17.19
N ILE A 57 -1.10 11.50 18.27
CA ILE A 57 -2.15 11.43 19.30
C ILE A 57 -2.82 12.80 19.35
N LEU A 58 -4.09 12.88 18.98
CA LEU A 58 -4.82 14.14 18.96
C LEU A 58 -5.95 14.07 19.99
N GLU A 59 -5.90 14.93 21.00
CA GLU A 59 -7.07 15.19 21.84
C GLU A 59 -8.10 15.97 21.04
N TRP A 60 -9.35 15.50 21.07
CA TRP A 60 -10.45 16.14 20.39
C TRP A 60 -10.91 17.37 21.17
N GLY A 61 -10.73 18.55 20.58
CA GLY A 61 -11.16 19.84 21.09
C GLY A 61 -11.64 20.75 19.97
N GLU A 62 -11.85 22.04 20.28
CA GLU A 62 -12.39 23.01 19.32
C GLU A 62 -11.46 23.26 18.11
N GLY A 63 -10.15 23.10 18.28
CA GLY A 63 -9.14 23.34 17.23
C GLY A 63 -8.73 22.11 16.41
N THR A 64 -9.14 20.91 16.82
CA THR A 64 -8.74 19.65 16.17
C THR A 64 -9.16 19.60 14.68
N PRO A 65 -10.37 20.03 14.27
CA PRO A 65 -10.75 20.06 12.85
C PRO A 65 -9.84 20.93 11.96
N GLN A 66 -9.34 22.05 12.49
CA GLN A 66 -8.43 22.95 11.79
C GLN A 66 -7.05 22.30 11.63
N ILE A 67 -6.58 21.58 12.66
CA ILE A 67 -5.33 20.81 12.61
C ILE A 67 -5.42 19.68 11.60
N ILE A 68 -6.51 18.91 11.60
CA ILE A 68 -6.78 17.88 10.60
C ILE A 68 -6.76 18.46 9.20
N THR A 69 -7.44 19.59 8.99
CA THR A 69 -7.45 20.29 7.70
C THR A 69 -6.03 20.68 7.28
N TYR A 70 -5.22 21.21 8.19
CA TYR A 70 -3.82 21.54 7.96
C TYR A 70 -2.97 20.30 7.61
N LEU A 71 -3.16 19.17 8.29
CA LEU A 71 -2.45 17.91 8.00
C LEU A 71 -2.78 17.41 6.58
N HIS A 72 -4.04 17.49 6.15
CA HIS A 72 -4.43 17.16 4.78
C HIS A 72 -3.80 18.11 3.74
N HIS A 73 -3.83 19.43 3.98
CA HIS A 73 -3.26 20.41 3.04
C HIS A 73 -1.73 20.28 2.93
N SER A 74 -1.05 19.88 4.00
CA SER A 74 0.39 19.60 4.00
C SER A 74 0.76 18.21 3.46
N ALA A 75 -0.24 17.41 3.04
CA ALA A 75 -0.08 16.02 2.64
C ALA A 75 0.62 15.14 3.71
N THR A 76 0.44 15.47 4.99
CA THR A 76 0.95 14.69 6.12
C THR A 76 -0.09 13.65 6.49
N LEU A 77 0.21 12.39 6.19
CA LEU A 77 -0.59 11.22 6.56
C LEU A 77 0.26 10.29 7.41
N LEU A 78 -0.11 10.17 8.70
CA LEU A 78 0.55 9.34 9.69
C LEU A 78 -0.50 8.54 10.46
N PRO A 79 -0.17 7.36 11.01
CA PRO A 79 -1.05 6.66 11.94
C PRO A 79 -1.53 7.60 13.05
N ALA A 80 -2.82 7.58 13.37
CA ALA A 80 -3.38 8.52 14.34
C ALA A 80 -4.34 7.86 15.33
N ILE A 81 -4.25 8.33 16.56
CA ILE A 81 -5.21 8.09 17.64
C ILE A 81 -5.92 9.40 17.95
N LEU A 82 -7.24 9.37 17.93
CA LEU A 82 -8.09 10.49 18.32
C LEU A 82 -8.70 10.20 19.69
N ILE A 83 -8.43 11.06 20.67
CA ILE A 83 -8.94 10.91 22.04
C ILE A 83 -10.13 11.85 22.22
N PHE A 84 -11.32 11.30 22.37
CA PHE A 84 -12.55 12.04 22.65
C PHE A 84 -12.83 12.11 24.15
N PRO A 85 -13.44 13.20 24.65
CA PRO A 85 -13.86 13.30 26.04
C PRO A 85 -14.91 12.24 26.37
N ALA A 86 -14.82 11.62 27.56
CA ALA A 86 -15.85 10.74 28.09
C ALA A 86 -17.12 11.56 28.41
N ALA A 87 -18.02 11.68 27.44
CA ALA A 87 -19.24 12.47 27.53
C ALA A 87 -20.37 11.80 26.72
N PRO A 88 -21.66 12.07 27.01
CA PRO A 88 -22.75 11.08 26.85
C PRO A 88 -23.11 10.72 25.40
N ALA A 89 -22.53 11.38 24.40
CA ALA A 89 -22.78 11.10 22.99
C ALA A 89 -21.58 10.37 22.39
N PRO A 90 -21.79 9.29 21.61
CA PRO A 90 -20.72 8.66 20.88
C PRO A 90 -20.04 9.67 19.94
N PRO A 91 -18.73 9.52 19.67
CA PRO A 91 -18.05 10.35 18.68
C PRO A 91 -18.79 10.29 17.33
N PRO A 92 -18.78 11.37 16.54
CA PRO A 92 -19.44 11.41 15.24
C PRO A 92 -19.02 10.22 14.37
N ALA A 93 -19.97 9.64 13.63
CA ALA A 93 -19.65 8.54 12.74
C ALA A 93 -18.87 9.04 11.51
N GLY A 94 -17.75 8.40 11.21
CA GLY A 94 -16.94 8.67 10.03
C GLY A 94 -15.46 8.86 10.36
N PRO A 95 -14.58 8.85 9.35
CA PRO A 95 -13.19 9.22 9.54
C PRO A 95 -13.12 10.73 9.78
N HIS A 96 -12.47 11.14 10.85
CA HIS A 96 -12.23 12.54 11.16
C HIS A 96 -10.96 13.02 10.47
N TYR A 97 -9.91 12.20 10.45
CA TYR A 97 -8.63 12.43 9.80
C TYR A 97 -8.38 11.42 8.68
N HIS A 98 -8.49 10.11 8.94
CA HIS A 98 -8.37 9.10 7.88
C HIS A 98 -9.03 7.78 8.26
N ILE A 99 -9.27 6.91 7.27
CA ILE A 99 -9.98 5.64 7.44
C ILE A 99 -9.35 4.65 8.43
N ALA A 100 -8.05 4.78 8.71
CA ALA A 100 -7.29 3.90 9.60
C ALA A 100 -7.11 4.46 11.02
N GLU A 101 -7.84 5.51 11.38
CA GLU A 101 -7.68 6.16 12.68
C GLU A 101 -8.28 5.30 13.79
N VAL A 102 -7.63 5.33 14.95
CA VAL A 102 -8.15 4.68 16.15
C VAL A 102 -8.80 5.73 17.02
N ILE A 103 -10.05 5.50 17.38
CA ILE A 103 -10.80 6.40 18.25
C ILE A 103 -10.79 5.83 19.66
N LEU A 104 -10.30 6.61 20.62
CA LEU A 104 -10.34 6.31 22.04
C LEU A 104 -11.16 7.36 22.77
N THR A 105 -11.68 6.95 23.92
CA THR A 105 -12.32 7.83 24.89
C THR A 105 -11.41 8.02 26.09
N THR A 106 -11.58 9.10 26.86
CA THR A 106 -10.70 9.38 28.01
C THR A 106 -10.73 8.31 29.11
N ASP A 107 -11.74 7.44 29.14
CA ASP A 107 -11.83 6.27 30.02
C ASP A 107 -11.04 5.04 29.52
N GLN A 108 -10.60 5.03 28.26
CA GLN A 108 -9.85 3.94 27.62
C GLN A 108 -8.35 4.23 27.49
N LEU A 109 -7.85 5.28 28.18
CA LEU A 109 -6.44 5.70 28.09
C LEU A 109 -5.47 4.62 28.62
N ASP A 110 -5.93 3.72 29.47
CA ASP A 110 -5.17 2.56 29.95
C ASP A 110 -4.76 1.60 28.81
N GLN A 111 -5.52 1.60 27.70
CA GLN A 111 -5.27 0.78 26.52
C GLN A 111 -4.39 1.48 25.48
N LEU A 112 -3.98 2.74 25.71
CA LEU A 112 -3.33 3.58 24.71
C LEU A 112 -2.08 2.93 24.09
N ASN A 113 -1.23 2.25 24.87
CA ASN A 113 -0.08 1.52 24.32
C ASN A 113 -0.48 0.46 23.28
N ARG A 114 -1.49 -0.37 23.60
CA ARG A 114 -1.99 -1.39 22.67
C ARG A 114 -2.62 -0.76 21.43
N GLN A 115 -3.28 0.37 21.62
CA GLN A 115 -3.99 1.09 20.57
C GLN A 115 -3.04 1.85 19.64
N ILE A 116 -1.84 2.25 20.10
CA ILE A 116 -0.76 2.76 19.25
C ILE A 116 -0.30 1.68 18.27
N GLU A 117 -0.09 0.45 18.75
CA GLU A 117 0.25 -0.67 17.88
C GLU A 117 -0.87 -0.94 16.86
N GLU A 118 -2.13 -0.89 17.29
CA GLU A 118 -3.29 -1.08 16.43
C GLU A 118 -3.43 0.02 15.38
N ALA A 119 -3.24 1.29 15.76
CA ALA A 119 -3.28 2.43 14.84
C ALA A 119 -2.19 2.34 13.77
N ILE A 120 -0.95 2.02 14.17
CA ILE A 120 0.17 1.84 13.24
C ILE A 120 -0.12 0.64 12.32
N THR A 121 -0.58 -0.47 12.89
CA THR A 121 -0.92 -1.70 12.14
C THR A 121 -2.01 -1.45 11.11
N GLY A 122 -3.11 -0.81 11.52
CA GLY A 122 -4.25 -0.48 10.66
C GLY A 122 -3.85 0.45 9.53
N PHE A 123 -3.08 1.50 9.85
CA PHE A 123 -2.60 2.46 8.87
C PHE A 123 -1.68 1.82 7.82
N VAL A 124 -0.72 0.99 8.25
CA VAL A 124 0.20 0.28 7.34
C VAL A 124 -0.55 -0.70 6.43
N LYS A 125 -1.57 -1.39 6.95
CA LYS A 125 -2.40 -2.32 6.16
C LYS A 125 -3.20 -1.61 5.06
N LEU A 126 -3.68 -0.40 5.33
CA LEU A 126 -4.53 0.37 4.41
C LEU A 126 -3.72 1.25 3.45
N CYS A 127 -2.54 1.71 3.85
CA CYS A 127 -1.68 2.59 3.07
C CYS A 127 -0.22 2.07 3.01
N PRO A 128 0.08 1.03 2.21
CA PRO A 128 1.42 0.44 2.12
C PRO A 128 2.51 1.34 1.49
N GLY A 129 2.17 2.59 1.12
CA GLY A 129 3.12 3.59 0.60
C GLY A 129 3.22 4.88 1.42
N CYS A 130 2.61 4.94 2.61
CA CYS A 130 2.64 6.13 3.46
C CYS A 130 3.86 6.17 4.39
N ALA A 131 4.22 7.38 4.83
CA ALA A 131 5.47 7.73 5.51
C ALA A 131 5.54 7.24 6.98
N VAL A 132 5.40 5.94 7.21
CA VAL A 132 5.77 5.34 8.50
C VAL A 132 7.28 5.11 8.50
N PRO A 133 8.02 5.58 9.52
CA PRO A 133 9.46 5.38 9.56
C PRO A 133 9.80 3.87 9.53
N PRO A 134 10.73 3.41 8.67
CA PRO A 134 10.98 1.98 8.45
C PRO A 134 11.27 1.18 9.72
N HIS A 135 11.92 1.78 10.73
CA HIS A 135 12.25 1.14 12.00
C HIS A 135 11.05 0.79 12.88
N VAL A 136 9.92 1.49 12.71
CA VAL A 136 8.67 1.21 13.43
C VAL A 136 8.06 -0.11 12.96
N LEU A 137 8.15 -0.39 11.66
CA LEU A 137 7.69 -1.64 11.06
C LEU A 137 8.44 -2.86 11.63
N PHE A 138 9.71 -2.69 12.02
CA PHE A 138 10.51 -3.76 12.62
C PHE A 138 10.14 -4.08 14.07
N ARG A 139 9.47 -3.16 14.78
CA ARG A 139 9.24 -3.26 16.22
C ARG A 139 7.92 -3.94 16.61
N LEU A 140 6.92 -3.91 15.74
CA LEU A 140 5.58 -4.46 16.03
C LEU A 140 5.54 -5.99 15.80
N PRO A 141 5.35 -6.82 16.84
CA PRO A 141 5.33 -8.28 16.70
C PRO A 141 4.13 -8.78 15.88
N ALA A 142 2.98 -8.09 15.98
CA ALA A 142 1.76 -8.41 15.23
C ALA A 142 1.86 -8.14 13.71
N LEU A 143 2.85 -7.33 13.30
CA LEU A 143 3.18 -7.08 11.90
C LEU A 143 4.09 -8.16 11.28
N LYS A 144 4.79 -8.96 12.10
CA LYS A 144 5.61 -10.07 11.60
C LYS A 144 4.80 -11.16 10.91
N GLU A 145 3.51 -11.26 11.20
CA GLU A 145 2.61 -12.22 10.53
C GLU A 145 1.58 -11.57 9.59
N SER A 146 1.36 -10.24 9.65
CA SER A 146 0.24 -9.62 8.92
C SER A 146 0.48 -8.27 8.22
N SER A 147 1.68 -7.66 8.29
CA SER A 147 1.98 -6.44 7.50
C SER A 147 3.40 -6.33 6.93
N ASN A 148 4.22 -7.36 7.10
CA ASN A 148 5.32 -7.68 6.19
C ASN A 148 4.92 -8.80 5.24
N VAL A 149 3.70 -8.71 4.68
CA VAL A 149 3.46 -9.38 3.42
C VAL A 149 4.22 -8.54 2.41
N ASP A 150 5.54 -8.81 2.31
CA ASP A 150 6.38 -8.45 1.16
C ASP A 150 5.45 -8.44 -0.06
N PRO A 151 5.43 -7.40 -0.90
CA PRO A 151 4.64 -7.45 -2.13
C PRO A 151 4.77 -8.81 -2.87
N GLN A 152 5.90 -9.52 -2.71
CA GLN A 152 6.09 -10.93 -3.08
C GLN A 152 5.23 -11.94 -2.30
N HIS A 153 5.11 -11.84 -0.97
CA HIS A 153 4.16 -12.63 -0.18
C HIS A 153 2.69 -12.30 -0.50
N ARG A 154 2.34 -11.02 -0.73
CA ARG A 154 0.96 -10.65 -1.14
C ARG A 154 0.65 -11.24 -2.51
N LEU A 155 1.62 -11.15 -3.42
CA LEU A 155 1.57 -11.82 -4.71
C LEU A 155 1.45 -13.34 -4.55
N SER A 156 2.24 -13.97 -3.66
CA SER A 156 2.17 -15.40 -3.38
C SER A 156 0.77 -15.84 -2.92
N GLN A 157 0.15 -15.10 -2.00
CA GLN A 157 -1.22 -15.37 -1.55
C GLN A 157 -2.24 -15.17 -2.69
N LYS A 158 -2.14 -14.05 -3.41
CA LYS A 158 -2.97 -13.77 -4.60
C LYS A 158 -2.86 -14.88 -5.64
N LEU A 159 -1.66 -15.39 -5.91
CA LEU A 159 -1.43 -16.50 -6.82
C LEU A 159 -2.02 -17.80 -6.28
N LYS A 160 -1.87 -18.11 -4.99
CA LYS A 160 -2.51 -19.29 -4.39
C LYS A 160 -4.02 -19.27 -4.55
N GLU A 161 -4.65 -18.12 -4.30
CA GLU A 161 -6.11 -17.94 -4.45
C GLU A 161 -6.55 -18.04 -5.92
N ARG A 162 -5.91 -17.32 -6.84
CA ARG A 162 -6.37 -17.25 -8.24
C ARG A 162 -5.98 -18.48 -9.07
N LEU A 163 -4.84 -19.10 -8.78
CA LEU A 163 -4.38 -20.28 -9.51
C LEU A 163 -4.99 -21.59 -8.97
N GLY A 164 -5.62 -21.57 -7.79
CA GLY A 164 -6.16 -22.76 -7.12
C GLY A 164 -7.49 -23.32 -7.65
N TYR A 165 -8.36 -22.51 -8.29
CA TYR A 165 -9.79 -22.87 -8.46
C TYR A 165 -10.32 -23.05 -9.89
N LEU A 166 -9.49 -23.06 -10.93
CA LEU A 166 -9.97 -22.99 -12.32
C LEU A 166 -9.60 -24.26 -13.13
N GLY A 167 -10.53 -25.20 -13.18
CA GLY A 167 -10.41 -26.50 -13.87
C GLY A 167 -11.05 -26.55 -15.26
N VAL A 168 -10.72 -25.60 -16.15
CA VAL A 168 -11.26 -25.56 -17.52
C VAL A 168 -10.16 -25.83 -18.54
N TYR A 169 -10.37 -26.82 -19.39
CA TYR A 169 -9.50 -27.12 -20.53
C TYR A 169 -9.78 -26.14 -21.67
N TYR A 170 -8.72 -25.52 -22.22
CA TYR A 170 -8.83 -24.59 -23.35
C TYR A 170 -8.31 -25.23 -24.63
N LYS A 171 -9.19 -25.37 -25.63
CA LYS A 171 -8.80 -25.73 -27.00
C LYS A 171 -8.35 -24.46 -27.73
N ARG A 172 -7.08 -24.43 -28.16
CA ARG A 172 -6.52 -23.34 -28.96
C ARG A 172 -6.62 -23.65 -30.44
N ASP A 173 -6.88 -22.63 -31.24
CA ASP A 173 -6.85 -22.74 -32.69
C ASP A 173 -5.51 -22.20 -33.24
N THR A 174 -4.76 -23.10 -33.85
CA THR A 174 -3.44 -22.81 -34.43
C THR A 174 -3.48 -21.75 -35.54
N ALA A 175 -4.64 -21.50 -36.16
CA ALA A 175 -4.80 -20.44 -37.16
C ALA A 175 -4.60 -19.05 -36.57
N PHE A 176 -4.94 -18.86 -35.29
CA PHE A 176 -4.80 -17.58 -34.59
C PHE A 176 -3.46 -17.44 -33.85
N PHE A 177 -2.50 -18.33 -34.09
CA PHE A 177 -1.19 -18.19 -33.48
C PHE A 177 -0.43 -17.02 -34.07
N PHE A 178 0.23 -16.26 -33.20
CA PHE A 178 1.00 -15.06 -33.53
C PHE A 178 1.94 -15.32 -34.72
N ARG A 179 2.65 -16.45 -34.73
CA ARG A 179 3.56 -16.81 -35.82
C ARG A 179 2.90 -16.88 -37.21
N ARG A 180 1.62 -17.26 -37.29
CA ARG A 180 0.83 -17.41 -38.53
C ARG A 180 0.07 -16.16 -38.96
N MET A 181 -0.05 -15.16 -38.08
CA MET A 181 -0.72 -13.91 -38.39
C MET A 181 0.03 -13.08 -39.44
N SER A 182 -0.70 -12.24 -40.18
CA SER A 182 -0.12 -11.27 -41.10
C SER A 182 0.72 -10.22 -40.34
N PRO A 183 1.69 -9.53 -40.99
CA PRO A 183 2.44 -8.46 -40.32
C PRO A 183 1.58 -7.31 -39.79
N ALA A 184 0.40 -7.07 -40.38
CA ALA A 184 -0.56 -6.07 -39.89
C ALA A 184 -1.24 -6.56 -38.60
N ASP A 185 -1.73 -7.80 -38.60
CA ASP A 185 -2.41 -8.39 -37.44
C ASP A 185 -1.44 -8.61 -36.27
N LYS A 186 -0.18 -8.98 -36.55
CA LYS A 186 0.88 -9.08 -35.55
C LYS A 186 1.09 -7.75 -34.83
N ARG A 187 1.21 -6.65 -35.57
CA ARG A 187 1.38 -5.31 -34.97
C ARG A 187 0.17 -4.92 -34.14
N LYS A 188 -1.04 -5.10 -34.70
CA LYS A 188 -2.29 -4.81 -33.99
C LYS A 188 -2.37 -5.56 -32.66
N LEU A 189 -2.09 -6.86 -32.67
CA LEU A 189 -2.11 -7.68 -31.45
C LEU A 189 -1.06 -7.21 -30.44
N LEU A 190 0.17 -6.92 -30.87
CA LEU A 190 1.20 -6.39 -29.97
C LEU A 190 0.82 -5.04 -29.37
N ASP A 191 0.20 -4.16 -30.14
CA ASP A 191 -0.23 -2.84 -29.66
C ASP A 191 -1.39 -2.97 -28.66
N GLU A 192 -2.33 -3.89 -28.90
CA GLU A 192 -3.37 -4.24 -27.92
C GLU A 192 -2.76 -4.77 -26.62
N LEU A 193 -1.81 -5.72 -26.71
CA LEU A 193 -1.13 -6.28 -25.55
C LEU A 193 -0.35 -5.20 -24.78
N ARG A 194 0.40 -4.33 -25.47
CA ARG A 194 1.10 -3.19 -24.86
C ARG A 194 0.15 -2.26 -24.14
N SER A 195 -1.01 -1.96 -24.75
CA SER A 195 -2.01 -1.08 -24.15
C SER A 195 -2.58 -1.66 -22.86
N ILE A 196 -2.98 -2.93 -22.88
CA ILE A 196 -3.49 -3.61 -21.68
C ILE A 196 -2.40 -3.71 -20.61
N TYR A 197 -1.18 -4.08 -21.00
CA TYR A 197 -0.05 -4.19 -20.07
C TYR A 197 0.27 -2.85 -19.39
N ARG A 198 0.26 -1.75 -20.15
CA ARG A 198 0.41 -0.40 -19.61
C ARG A 198 -0.65 -0.11 -18.54
N THR A 199 -1.90 -0.46 -18.79
CA THR A 199 -2.98 -0.26 -17.80
C THR A 199 -2.78 -1.13 -16.57
N ILE A 200 -2.40 -2.40 -16.72
CA ILE A 200 -2.08 -3.29 -15.60
C ILE A 200 -1.02 -2.63 -14.71
N VAL A 201 0.09 -2.17 -15.30
CA VAL A 201 1.21 -1.60 -14.55
C VAL A 201 0.81 -0.33 -13.80
N LEU A 202 0.10 0.60 -14.46
CA LEU A 202 -0.34 1.86 -13.83
C LEU A 202 -1.32 1.64 -12.67
N GLU A 203 -2.08 0.56 -12.71
CA GLU A 203 -3.09 0.22 -11.71
C GLU A 203 -2.62 -0.82 -10.69
N TYR A 204 -1.44 -1.41 -10.87
CA TYR A 204 -1.04 -2.63 -10.16
C TYR A 204 -0.97 -2.46 -8.64
N PHE A 205 -0.47 -1.30 -8.20
CA PHE A 205 -0.34 -0.94 -6.80
C PHE A 205 -1.54 -0.16 -6.26
N ASN A 206 -2.56 0.07 -7.09
CA ASN A 206 -3.79 0.74 -6.66
C ASN A 206 -4.76 -0.28 -6.05
N THR A 207 -5.10 -0.10 -4.77
CA THR A 207 -5.95 -1.02 -3.99
C THR A 207 -7.36 -1.18 -4.57
N ASP A 208 -7.89 -0.15 -5.23
CA ASP A 208 -9.26 -0.12 -5.76
C ASP A 208 -9.38 -0.55 -7.23
N ALA A 209 -8.26 -0.92 -7.87
CA ALA A 209 -8.26 -1.20 -9.29
C ALA A 209 -8.66 -2.64 -9.62
N LYS A 210 -9.38 -2.79 -10.73
CA LYS A 210 -9.73 -4.09 -11.35
C LYS A 210 -8.54 -4.74 -12.07
N VAL A 211 -7.35 -4.68 -11.46
CA VAL A 211 -6.10 -5.19 -12.03
C VAL A 211 -6.18 -6.67 -12.40
N ASN A 212 -6.91 -7.46 -11.62
CA ASN A 212 -7.09 -8.89 -11.85
C ASN A 212 -7.79 -9.18 -13.19
N GLU A 213 -8.86 -8.44 -13.49
CA GLU A 213 -9.60 -8.57 -14.76
C GLU A 213 -8.70 -8.23 -15.95
N ARG A 214 -7.88 -7.17 -15.82
CA ARG A 214 -6.93 -6.77 -16.87
C ARG A 214 -5.80 -7.77 -17.07
N ILE A 215 -5.30 -8.36 -15.98
CA ILE A 215 -4.33 -9.47 -16.05
C ILE A 215 -4.95 -10.65 -16.81
N ASP A 216 -6.19 -11.03 -16.49
CA ASP A 216 -6.86 -12.14 -17.17
C ASP A 216 -7.11 -11.84 -18.65
N GLU A 217 -7.45 -10.60 -19.00
CA GLU A 217 -7.60 -10.16 -20.40
C GLU A 217 -6.27 -10.28 -21.17
N PHE A 218 -5.18 -9.73 -20.61
CA PHE A 218 -3.85 -9.80 -21.20
C PHE A 218 -3.41 -11.26 -21.40
N VAL A 219 -3.54 -12.07 -20.34
CA VAL A 219 -3.13 -13.47 -20.32
C VAL A 219 -3.94 -14.29 -21.31
N SER A 220 -5.25 -14.05 -21.42
CA SER A 220 -6.11 -14.74 -22.38
C SER A 220 -5.67 -14.46 -23.82
N LYS A 221 -5.47 -13.18 -24.17
CA LYS A 221 -4.98 -12.81 -25.51
C LYS A 221 -3.61 -13.42 -25.79
N ALA A 222 -2.68 -13.35 -24.85
CA ALA A 222 -1.35 -13.94 -24.99
C ALA A 222 -1.40 -15.46 -25.17
N PHE A 223 -2.22 -16.15 -24.38
CA PHE A 223 -2.36 -17.61 -24.43
C PHE A 223 -2.99 -18.12 -25.74
N PHE A 224 -4.09 -17.50 -26.20
CA PHE A 224 -4.75 -17.91 -27.44
C PHE A 224 -3.93 -17.60 -28.68
N ALA A 225 -3.13 -16.53 -28.65
CA ALA A 225 -2.20 -16.20 -29.72
C ALA A 225 -0.85 -16.95 -29.62
N ASP A 226 -0.64 -17.82 -28.63
CA ASP A 226 0.61 -18.57 -28.42
C ASP A 226 1.83 -17.63 -28.34
N ILE A 227 1.67 -16.50 -27.62
CA ILE A 227 2.73 -15.53 -27.34
C ILE A 227 3.73 -16.17 -26.36
N SER A 228 5.02 -16.04 -26.69
CA SER A 228 6.10 -16.55 -25.85
C SER A 228 6.34 -15.67 -24.63
N VAL A 229 6.86 -16.25 -23.54
CA VAL A 229 7.27 -15.49 -22.34
C VAL A 229 8.32 -14.42 -22.69
N SER A 230 9.19 -14.67 -23.68
CA SER A 230 10.15 -13.68 -24.19
C SER A 230 9.46 -12.42 -24.69
N GLN A 231 8.38 -12.56 -25.45
CA GLN A 231 7.62 -11.41 -25.97
C GLN A 231 6.88 -10.64 -24.87
N VAL A 232 6.40 -11.34 -23.83
CA VAL A 232 5.81 -10.67 -22.65
C VAL A 232 6.88 -9.84 -21.92
N LEU A 233 8.10 -10.38 -21.79
CA LEU A 233 9.23 -9.66 -21.22
C LEU A 233 9.63 -8.45 -22.07
N GLU A 234 9.65 -8.57 -23.40
CA GLU A 234 9.92 -7.45 -24.32
C GLU A 234 8.92 -6.32 -24.12
N ILE A 235 7.61 -6.61 -24.06
CA ILE A 235 6.56 -5.62 -23.78
C ILE A 235 6.82 -4.90 -22.44
N HIS A 236 7.22 -5.66 -21.41
CA HIS A 236 7.55 -5.07 -20.11
C HIS A 236 8.75 -4.12 -20.20
N VAL A 237 9.85 -4.56 -20.81
CA VAL A 237 11.08 -3.75 -20.95
C VAL A 237 10.82 -2.48 -21.77
N GLU A 238 10.12 -2.57 -22.90
CA GLU A 238 9.74 -1.40 -23.72
C GLU A 238 8.92 -0.36 -22.92
N LEU A 239 8.01 -0.84 -22.06
CA LEU A 239 7.22 0.03 -21.20
C LEU A 239 8.06 0.66 -20.08
N MET A 240 8.94 -0.11 -19.43
CA MET A 240 9.84 0.40 -18.40
C MET A 240 10.78 1.48 -18.96
N ASP A 241 11.30 1.30 -20.17
CA ASP A 241 12.10 2.30 -20.88
C ASP A 241 11.31 3.59 -21.12
N THR A 242 10.02 3.46 -21.45
CA THR A 242 9.11 4.60 -21.64
C THR A 242 8.88 5.35 -20.32
N PHE A 243 8.63 4.64 -19.23
CA PHE A 243 8.44 5.25 -17.91
C PHE A 243 9.72 5.86 -17.35
N SER A 244 10.89 5.22 -17.56
CA SER A 244 12.20 5.79 -17.22
C SER A 244 12.41 7.16 -17.87
N LYS A 245 12.15 7.26 -19.18
CA LYS A 245 12.24 8.54 -19.91
C LYS A 245 11.29 9.59 -19.34
N GLN A 246 10.05 9.22 -19.00
CA GLN A 246 9.07 10.13 -18.40
C GLN A 246 9.50 10.61 -17.01
N LEU A 247 9.92 9.71 -16.13
CA LEU A 247 10.38 10.03 -14.76
C LEU A 247 11.62 10.95 -14.77
N LYS A 248 12.56 10.72 -15.70
CA LYS A 248 13.71 11.61 -15.91
C LYS A 248 13.31 13.02 -16.27
N LEU A 249 12.31 13.18 -17.15
CA LEU A 249 11.80 14.51 -17.54
C LEU A 249 11.05 15.20 -16.39
N GLU A 250 10.40 14.43 -15.50
CA GLU A 250 9.70 14.94 -14.31
C GLU A 250 10.63 15.20 -13.09
N GLY A 251 11.91 14.81 -13.18
CA GLY A 251 12.85 14.91 -12.06
C GLY A 251 12.56 13.94 -10.91
N ARG A 252 11.92 12.80 -11.20
CA ARG A 252 11.57 11.76 -10.22
C ARG A 252 12.57 10.60 -10.26
N SER A 253 12.70 9.86 -9.16
CA SER A 253 13.54 8.65 -9.13
C SER A 253 12.93 7.53 -9.99
N GLU A 254 13.80 6.76 -10.64
CA GLU A 254 13.46 5.57 -11.40
C GLU A 254 13.38 4.30 -10.54
N ASP A 255 13.69 4.39 -9.24
CA ASP A 255 13.73 3.23 -8.33
C ASP A 255 12.36 2.52 -8.27
N ILE A 256 11.27 3.26 -8.42
CA ILE A 256 9.89 2.74 -8.47
C ILE A 256 9.68 1.73 -9.61
N LEU A 257 10.49 1.78 -10.68
CA LEU A 257 10.38 0.84 -11.79
C LEU A 257 10.75 -0.59 -11.39
N LEU A 258 11.56 -0.75 -10.34
CA LEU A 258 11.94 -2.06 -9.81
C LEU A 258 10.75 -2.80 -9.22
N ASP A 259 9.78 -2.07 -8.66
CA ASP A 259 8.58 -2.66 -8.06
C ASP A 259 7.69 -3.34 -9.12
N TYR A 260 7.68 -2.82 -10.35
CA TYR A 260 6.95 -3.43 -11.46
C TYR A 260 7.47 -4.81 -11.89
N ARG A 261 8.61 -5.27 -11.35
CA ARG A 261 9.02 -6.69 -11.46
C ARG A 261 7.97 -7.62 -10.87
N LEU A 262 7.26 -7.20 -9.82
CA LEU A 262 6.17 -7.96 -9.23
C LEU A 262 5.01 -8.12 -10.20
N THR A 263 4.68 -7.05 -10.95
CA THR A 263 3.67 -7.08 -12.00
C THR A 263 4.03 -8.08 -13.11
N LEU A 264 5.30 -8.10 -13.51
CA LEU A 264 5.80 -9.07 -14.48
C LEU A 264 5.68 -10.51 -13.98
N ILE A 265 6.09 -10.78 -12.73
CA ILE A 265 5.97 -12.10 -12.11
C ILE A 265 4.50 -12.55 -12.07
N ASP A 266 3.58 -11.66 -11.70
CA ASP A 266 2.15 -11.95 -11.62
C ASP A 266 1.56 -12.34 -12.98
N VAL A 267 1.84 -11.55 -14.01
CA VAL A 267 1.36 -11.80 -15.38
C VAL A 267 1.94 -13.11 -15.95
N ILE A 268 3.25 -13.35 -15.77
CA ILE A 268 3.88 -14.60 -16.22
C ILE A 268 3.31 -15.80 -15.46
N ALA A 269 3.10 -15.69 -14.15
CA ALA A 269 2.54 -16.78 -13.35
C ALA A 269 1.13 -17.18 -13.84
N HIS A 270 0.27 -16.21 -14.13
CA HIS A 270 -1.06 -16.45 -14.69
C HIS A 270 -0.98 -17.08 -16.11
N LEU A 271 -0.06 -16.62 -16.95
CA LEU A 271 0.16 -17.20 -18.29
C LEU A 271 0.67 -18.65 -18.21
N CYS A 272 1.65 -18.92 -17.35
CA CYS A 272 2.19 -20.25 -17.11
C CYS A 272 1.11 -21.21 -16.59
N GLU A 273 0.24 -20.74 -15.71
CA GLU A 273 -0.89 -21.54 -15.22
C GLU A 273 -1.89 -21.88 -16.33
N MET A 274 -2.18 -20.94 -17.24
CA MET A 274 -3.00 -21.23 -18.43
C MET A 274 -2.38 -22.30 -19.33
N TYR A 275 -1.07 -22.23 -19.60
CA TYR A 275 -0.36 -23.28 -20.34
C TYR A 275 -0.40 -24.62 -19.60
N ARG A 276 -0.16 -24.64 -18.28
CA ARG A 276 -0.20 -25.85 -17.45
C ARG A 276 -1.56 -26.54 -17.51
N ARG A 277 -2.64 -25.77 -17.51
CA ARG A 277 -4.03 -26.26 -17.61
C ARG A 277 -4.43 -26.70 -19.01
N SER A 278 -3.73 -26.23 -20.05
CA SER A 278 -4.00 -26.61 -21.44
C SER A 278 -3.49 -28.02 -21.80
N ILE A 279 -2.64 -28.61 -20.95
CA ILE A 279 -2.16 -29.97 -21.10
C ILE A 279 -3.25 -30.91 -20.57
N PRO A 280 -3.85 -31.79 -21.40
CA PRO A 280 -4.82 -32.76 -20.92
C PRO A 280 -4.21 -33.60 -19.79
N ARG A 281 -4.91 -33.72 -18.66
CA ARG A 281 -4.55 -34.73 -17.67
C ARG A 281 -4.96 -36.08 -18.24
N GLU A 282 -4.00 -36.99 -18.41
CA GLU A 282 -4.32 -38.39 -18.66
C GLU A 282 -5.12 -38.90 -17.45
N VAL A 283 -6.33 -39.41 -17.71
CA VAL A 283 -7.10 -40.22 -16.76
C VAL A 283 -6.63 -41.65 -16.91
#